data_AF-A0A3M2DIG2-F1
#
_entry.id   AF-A0A3M2DIG2-F1
#
_cell.length_a   1.000
_cell.length_b   1.000
_cell.length_c   1.000
_cell.angle_alpha   90.00
_cell.angle_beta   90.00
_cell.angle_gamma   90.00
#
_symmetry.space_group_name_H-M   'P 1'
#
loop_
_entity.id
_entity.type
_entity.pdbx_description
1 polymer ?
#
loop_
_entity_poly.entity_id
_entity_poly.type
_entity_poly.pdbx_seq_one_letter_code
_entity_poly.pdbx_strand_id
1 'polypeptide(L)'
;MIAARAIAASMAGALPLPVVDDWLASRIRRGIIRRIAAARGVDIDDDAVAAIADGDAAPPSFAQIAGGTFLFKVLSRSWRKLMLAYVAADRARAAAKTFSVATLFDHYAARLHVGLGVDAATGRRLRRLMDECIDDTEGSIGAAVFRKAIAAAARASVRAPAELIDAVTGGRLRRLLSAGADEVVAVAEIDSAIERSMDEEAGFLARAARAVDAQLSAEDNPYLDDLVTCFESRWRQEVGHA
;
A
#
# COMPACT_ATOMS: atom_id res chain seq x y z
N MET A 1 -5.18 -8.40 8.42
CA MET A 1 -3.71 -8.21 8.19
C MET A 1 -3.38 -7.39 6.94
N ILE A 2 -4.14 -7.54 5.83
CA ILE A 2 -3.90 -6.83 4.57
C ILE A 2 -4.17 -5.32 4.70
N ALA A 3 -5.31 -4.92 5.30
CA ALA A 3 -5.66 -3.51 5.50
C ALA A 3 -4.59 -2.75 6.30
N ALA A 4 -4.10 -3.32 7.41
CA ALA A 4 -3.04 -2.71 8.22
C ALA A 4 -1.75 -2.43 7.44
N ARG A 5 -1.31 -3.40 6.61
CA ARG A 5 -0.10 -3.26 5.81
C ARG A 5 -0.31 -2.33 4.61
N ALA A 6 -1.49 -2.31 4.01
CA ALA A 6 -1.83 -1.34 2.96
C ALA A 6 -1.85 0.11 3.51
N ILE A 7 -2.39 0.30 4.72
CA ILE A 7 -2.32 1.58 5.45
C ILE A 7 -0.86 1.93 5.73
N ALA A 8 -0.06 0.99 6.27
CA ALA A 8 1.36 1.23 6.52
C ALA A 8 2.15 1.57 5.26
N ALA A 9 1.93 0.88 4.13
CA ALA A 9 2.53 1.17 2.83
C ALA A 9 2.21 2.60 2.36
N SER A 10 0.95 3.02 2.52
CA SER A 10 0.51 4.36 2.13
C SER A 10 1.08 5.47 3.02
N MET A 11 1.25 5.18 4.32
CA MET A 11 1.82 6.10 5.29
C MET A 11 3.34 6.20 5.17
N ALA A 12 4.00 5.11 4.80
CA ALA A 12 5.44 5.11 4.53
C ALA A 12 5.82 6.09 3.41
N GLY A 13 4.96 6.25 2.41
CA GLY A 13 5.18 7.27 1.38
C GLY A 13 4.95 8.72 1.87
N ALA A 14 4.35 8.94 3.05
CA ALA A 14 4.05 10.27 3.58
C ALA A 14 5.23 10.94 4.30
N LEU A 15 6.38 10.26 4.35
CA LEU A 15 7.64 10.88 4.71
C LEU A 15 7.90 12.05 3.74
N PRO A 16 8.45 13.19 4.18
CA PRO A 16 8.86 14.26 3.27
C PRO A 16 10.25 13.94 2.68
N LEU A 17 10.45 12.70 2.22
CA LEU A 17 11.70 12.20 1.67
C LEU A 17 11.38 11.46 0.35
N PRO A 18 11.13 12.18 -0.74
CA PRO A 18 10.48 11.68 -1.96
C PRO A 18 11.08 10.39 -2.56
N VAL A 19 12.34 10.10 -2.29
CA VAL A 19 13.03 8.91 -2.79
C VAL A 19 12.94 7.74 -1.82
N VAL A 20 12.97 8.02 -0.51
CA VAL A 20 12.75 7.03 0.54
C VAL A 20 11.29 6.58 0.51
N ASP A 21 10.38 7.46 0.13
CA ASP A 21 8.93 7.26 0.09
C ASP A 21 8.50 6.18 -0.90
N ASP A 22 8.89 6.33 -2.16
CA ASP A 22 8.49 5.41 -3.25
C ASP A 22 9.23 4.08 -3.14
N TRP A 23 10.50 4.14 -2.76
CA TRP A 23 11.30 2.98 -2.45
C TRP A 23 10.67 2.15 -1.33
N LEU A 24 10.34 2.79 -0.20
CA LEU A 24 9.77 2.10 0.95
C LEU A 24 8.36 1.58 0.65
N ALA A 25 7.54 2.37 -0.06
CA ALA A 25 6.22 1.93 -0.50
C ALA A 25 6.32 0.67 -1.38
N SER A 26 7.23 0.66 -2.36
CA SER A 26 7.50 -0.53 -3.19
C SER A 26 7.90 -1.74 -2.36
N ARG A 27 8.81 -1.58 -1.40
CA ARG A 27 9.24 -2.66 -0.51
C ARG A 27 8.10 -3.22 0.34
N ILE A 28 7.28 -2.36 0.94
CA ILE A 28 6.13 -2.80 1.73
C ILE A 28 5.13 -3.55 0.84
N ARG A 29 4.83 -3.03 -0.37
CA ARG A 29 3.95 -3.72 -1.33
C ARG A 29 4.48 -5.10 -1.69
N ARG A 30 5.76 -5.21 -2.04
CA ARG A 30 6.42 -6.51 -2.33
C ARG A 30 6.37 -7.45 -1.12
N GLY A 31 6.60 -6.93 0.08
CA GLY A 31 6.49 -7.68 1.34
C GLY A 31 5.09 -8.23 1.58
N ILE A 32 4.04 -7.47 1.27
CA ILE A 32 2.65 -7.93 1.35
C ILE A 32 2.42 -9.12 0.42
N ILE A 33 2.83 -9.00 -0.85
CA ILE A 33 2.66 -10.07 -1.85
C ILE A 33 3.39 -11.35 -1.45
N ARG A 34 4.66 -11.26 -1.01
CA ARG A 34 5.42 -12.44 -0.54
C ARG A 34 4.75 -13.13 0.62
N ARG A 35 4.23 -12.38 1.59
CA ARG A 35 3.55 -12.95 2.77
C ARG A 35 2.25 -13.63 2.38
N ILE A 36 1.47 -13.04 1.47
CA ILE A 36 0.25 -13.67 0.95
C ILE A 36 0.61 -14.97 0.24
N ALA A 37 1.60 -14.95 -0.64
CA ALA A 37 2.05 -16.15 -1.35
C ALA A 37 2.51 -17.24 -0.38
N ALA A 38 3.36 -16.90 0.59
CA ALA A 38 3.84 -17.82 1.62
C ALA A 38 2.69 -18.39 2.47
N ALA A 39 1.73 -17.55 2.88
CA ALA A 39 0.57 -17.99 3.67
C ALA A 39 -0.36 -18.92 2.88
N ARG A 40 -0.39 -18.80 1.54
CA ARG A 40 -1.18 -19.63 0.63
C ARG A 40 -0.39 -20.81 0.06
N GLY A 41 0.89 -20.97 0.40
CA GLY A 41 1.76 -22.01 -0.14
C GLY A 41 2.02 -21.87 -1.65
N VAL A 42 1.93 -20.65 -2.19
CA VAL A 42 2.19 -20.36 -3.60
C VAL A 42 3.65 -19.98 -3.76
N ASP A 43 4.37 -20.70 -4.62
CA ASP A 43 5.73 -20.33 -5.02
C ASP A 43 5.67 -19.15 -6.00
N ILE A 44 6.49 -18.13 -5.77
CA ILE A 44 6.47 -16.89 -6.57
C ILE A 44 7.87 -16.34 -6.73
N ASP A 45 8.25 -16.09 -7.98
CA ASP A 45 9.54 -15.51 -8.32
C ASP A 45 9.63 -14.05 -7.84
N ASP A 46 10.84 -13.59 -7.49
CA ASP A 46 11.04 -12.20 -7.06
C ASP A 46 10.65 -11.18 -8.15
N ASP A 47 10.81 -11.54 -9.43
CA ASP A 47 10.38 -10.73 -10.57
C ASP A 47 8.85 -10.69 -10.70
N ALA A 48 8.16 -11.78 -10.36
CA ALA A 48 6.70 -11.79 -10.28
C ALA A 48 6.20 -10.94 -9.13
N VAL A 49 6.84 -11.02 -7.96
CA VAL A 49 6.54 -10.15 -6.81
C VAL A 49 6.69 -8.68 -7.20
N ALA A 50 7.79 -8.32 -7.87
CA ALA A 50 8.01 -6.96 -8.35
C ALA A 50 6.93 -6.52 -9.34
N ALA A 51 6.61 -7.37 -10.32
CA ALA A 51 5.58 -7.09 -11.32
C ALA A 51 4.21 -6.87 -10.69
N ILE A 52 3.81 -7.70 -9.72
CA ILE A 52 2.51 -7.58 -9.04
C ILE A 52 2.48 -6.37 -8.12
N ALA A 53 3.54 -6.12 -7.35
CA ALA A 53 3.58 -5.05 -6.36
C ALA A 53 3.68 -3.66 -6.99
N ASP A 54 4.51 -3.49 -8.01
CA ASP A 54 4.82 -2.17 -8.58
C ASP A 54 4.06 -1.88 -9.87
N GLY A 55 3.81 -2.90 -10.69
CA GLY A 55 3.22 -2.75 -12.03
C GLY A 55 4.15 -2.03 -13.00
N ASP A 56 3.59 -1.38 -14.02
CA ASP A 56 4.36 -0.72 -15.09
C ASP A 56 4.91 0.66 -14.71
N ALA A 57 4.61 1.15 -13.49
CA ALA A 57 5.08 2.44 -13.04
C ALA A 57 6.55 2.35 -12.59
N ALA A 58 7.46 2.86 -13.43
CA ALA A 58 8.81 3.18 -13.00
C ALA A 58 8.77 4.25 -11.90
N PRO A 59 9.58 4.14 -10.83
CA PRO A 59 9.63 5.16 -9.80
C PRO A 59 10.04 6.51 -10.42
N PRO A 60 9.42 7.62 -10.02
CA PRO A 60 9.72 8.94 -10.58
C PRO A 60 11.19 9.30 -10.38
N SER A 61 11.81 9.89 -11.41
CA SER A 61 13.24 10.21 -11.37
C SER A 61 13.55 11.37 -10.42
N PHE A 62 14.68 11.26 -9.70
CA PHE A 62 15.21 12.23 -8.73
C PHE A 62 15.22 13.69 -9.24
N ALA A 63 15.38 13.89 -10.56
CA ALA A 63 15.43 15.19 -11.21
C ALA A 63 14.08 15.94 -11.24
N GLN A 64 12.95 15.24 -11.21
CA GLN A 64 11.61 15.86 -11.24
C GLN A 64 11.20 16.44 -9.88
N ILE A 65 11.84 16.00 -8.80
CA ILE A 65 11.41 16.31 -7.42
C ILE A 65 12.33 17.34 -6.74
N ALA A 66 13.62 17.40 -7.12
CA ALA A 66 14.57 18.36 -6.56
C ALA A 66 14.25 19.85 -6.88
N GLY A 67 13.37 20.13 -7.84
CA GLY A 67 12.99 21.50 -8.21
C GLY A 67 11.96 22.20 -7.30
N GLY A 68 11.32 21.48 -6.37
CA GLY A 68 10.10 21.98 -5.69
C GLY A 68 10.26 22.51 -4.26
N THR A 69 11.41 22.33 -3.61
CA THR A 69 11.53 22.52 -2.14
C THR A 69 11.60 23.98 -1.67
N PHE A 70 11.67 24.97 -2.57
CA PHE A 70 11.75 26.38 -2.18
C PHE A 70 10.40 27.11 -2.04
N LEU A 71 9.27 26.50 -2.42
CA LEU A 71 7.96 27.18 -2.43
C LEU A 71 7.18 27.14 -1.10
N PHE A 72 7.58 26.30 -0.13
CA PHE A 72 6.77 26.04 1.07
C PHE A 72 6.69 27.19 2.08
N LYS A 73 7.70 28.08 2.12
CA LYS A 73 7.74 29.18 3.11
C LYS A 73 6.80 30.34 2.79
N VAL A 74 6.37 30.49 1.54
CA VAL A 74 5.57 31.65 1.06
C VAL A 74 4.09 31.29 0.85
N LEU A 75 3.68 30.11 1.31
CA LEU A 75 2.34 29.59 1.05
C LEU A 75 1.37 29.94 2.20
N SER A 76 0.24 30.58 1.87
CA SER A 76 -0.77 31.02 2.83
C SER A 76 -1.35 29.84 3.64
N ARG A 77 -1.84 30.10 4.86
CA ARG A 77 -2.41 29.05 5.74
C ARG A 77 -3.52 28.24 5.06
N SER A 78 -4.34 28.88 4.23
CA SER A 78 -5.44 28.23 3.50
C SER A 78 -4.93 27.28 2.42
N TRP A 79 -3.88 27.68 1.69
CA TRP A 79 -3.28 26.82 0.67
C TRP A 79 -2.55 25.62 1.27
N ARG A 80 -1.92 25.77 2.45
CA ARG A 80 -1.35 24.63 3.19
C ARG A 80 -2.40 23.59 3.54
N LYS A 81 -3.61 24.00 3.95
CA LYS A 81 -4.72 23.08 4.25
C LYS A 81 -5.17 22.33 3.00
N LEU A 82 -5.28 23.02 1.86
CA LEU A 82 -5.64 22.39 0.58
C LEU A 82 -4.58 21.39 0.11
N MET A 83 -3.30 21.74 0.19
CA MET A 83 -2.19 20.83 -0.14
C MET A 83 -2.16 19.60 0.77
N LEU A 84 -2.35 19.77 2.08
CA LEU A 84 -2.44 18.65 3.02
C LEU A 84 -3.64 17.75 2.70
N ALA A 85 -4.78 18.33 2.35
CA ALA A 85 -5.96 17.56 1.94
C ALA A 85 -5.73 16.79 0.64
N TYR A 86 -5.05 17.41 -0.34
CA TYR A 86 -4.67 16.76 -1.59
C TYR A 86 -3.72 15.59 -1.36
N VAL A 87 -2.63 15.81 -0.62
CA VAL A 87 -1.69 14.73 -0.27
C VAL A 87 -2.42 13.61 0.47
N ALA A 88 -3.26 13.92 1.46
CA ALA A 88 -4.04 12.90 2.16
C ALA A 88 -4.98 12.11 1.24
N ALA A 89 -5.60 12.77 0.25
CA ALA A 89 -6.47 12.12 -0.72
C ALA A 89 -5.68 11.21 -1.69
N ASP A 90 -4.53 11.69 -2.16
CA ASP A 90 -3.61 10.92 -3.00
C ASP A 90 -3.10 9.67 -2.27
N ARG A 91 -2.70 9.81 -1.00
CA ARG A 91 -2.31 8.66 -0.17
C ARG A 91 -3.45 7.70 0.10
N ALA A 92 -4.66 8.21 0.30
CA ALA A 92 -5.83 7.34 0.39
C ALA A 92 -6.09 6.55 -0.88
N ARG A 93 -5.84 7.14 -2.04
CA ARG A 93 -5.92 6.43 -3.32
C ARG A 93 -4.83 5.37 -3.45
N ALA A 94 -3.59 5.70 -3.10
CA ALA A 94 -2.48 4.74 -3.12
C ALA A 94 -2.67 3.58 -2.13
N ALA A 95 -3.19 3.85 -0.93
CA ALA A 95 -3.56 2.86 0.07
C ALA A 95 -4.65 1.91 -0.44
N ALA A 96 -5.73 2.49 -0.97
CA ALA A 96 -6.86 1.74 -1.51
C ALA A 96 -6.41 0.85 -2.67
N LYS A 97 -5.59 1.38 -3.60
CA LYS A 97 -5.04 0.59 -4.70
C LYS A 97 -4.17 -0.56 -4.20
N THR A 98 -3.27 -0.30 -3.25
CA THR A 98 -2.43 -1.36 -2.64
C THR A 98 -3.27 -2.43 -1.96
N PHE A 99 -4.32 -2.03 -1.24
CA PHE A 99 -5.26 -2.92 -0.61
C PHE A 99 -5.99 -3.79 -1.65
N SER A 100 -6.55 -3.18 -2.70
CA SER A 100 -7.27 -3.89 -3.76
C SER A 100 -6.37 -4.90 -4.48
N VAL A 101 -5.14 -4.53 -4.83
CA VAL A 101 -4.16 -5.45 -5.45
C VAL A 101 -3.85 -6.62 -4.53
N ALA A 102 -3.59 -6.36 -3.24
CA ALA A 102 -3.30 -7.41 -2.27
C ALA A 102 -4.50 -8.36 -2.06
N THR A 103 -5.71 -7.82 -2.00
CA THR A 103 -6.95 -8.61 -1.87
C THR A 103 -7.18 -9.48 -3.11
N LEU A 104 -7.02 -8.94 -4.31
CA LEU A 104 -7.15 -9.71 -5.55
C LEU A 104 -6.08 -10.79 -5.68
N PHE A 105 -4.84 -10.50 -5.27
CA PHE A 105 -3.78 -11.50 -5.25
C PHE A 105 -4.03 -12.61 -4.22
N ASP A 106 -4.51 -12.27 -3.02
CA ASP A 106 -4.91 -13.28 -2.03
C ASP A 106 -6.04 -14.18 -2.55
N HIS A 107 -7.02 -13.58 -3.23
CA HIS A 107 -8.11 -14.33 -3.87
C HIS A 107 -7.60 -15.25 -4.98
N TYR A 108 -6.73 -14.74 -5.85
CA TYR A 108 -6.07 -15.54 -6.88
C TYR A 108 -5.36 -16.76 -6.25
N ALA A 109 -4.49 -16.52 -5.26
CA ALA A 109 -3.73 -17.55 -4.59
C ALA A 109 -4.61 -18.58 -3.87
N ALA A 110 -5.74 -18.15 -3.31
CA ALA A 110 -6.65 -19.01 -2.58
C ALA A 110 -7.58 -19.85 -3.47
N ARG A 111 -7.99 -19.34 -4.65
CA ARG A 111 -9.09 -19.95 -5.43
C ARG A 111 -8.79 -20.22 -6.89
N LEU A 112 -7.85 -19.52 -7.50
CA LEU A 112 -7.61 -19.56 -8.95
C LEU A 112 -6.23 -20.08 -9.33
N HIS A 113 -5.27 -20.05 -8.40
CA HIS A 113 -3.92 -20.54 -8.66
C HIS A 113 -3.93 -22.06 -8.87
N VAL A 114 -3.45 -22.46 -10.04
CA VAL A 114 -3.25 -23.86 -10.44
C VAL A 114 -1.86 -23.96 -11.08
N GLY A 115 -0.91 -24.66 -10.45
CA GLY A 115 0.40 -24.87 -11.07
C GLY A 115 1.59 -24.92 -10.12
N LEU A 116 2.79 -24.86 -10.72
CA LEU A 116 4.10 -25.01 -10.08
C LEU A 116 4.68 -23.69 -9.50
N GLY A 117 4.04 -22.55 -9.74
CA GLY A 117 4.47 -21.25 -9.23
C GLY A 117 4.01 -20.09 -10.10
N VAL A 118 4.35 -18.86 -9.70
CA VAL A 118 4.03 -17.62 -10.43
C VAL A 118 5.33 -16.97 -10.91
N ASP A 119 5.53 -17.00 -12.23
CA ASP A 119 6.68 -16.40 -12.91
C ASP A 119 6.45 -14.92 -13.26
N ALA A 120 7.49 -14.24 -13.75
CA ALA A 120 7.43 -12.82 -14.07
C ALA A 120 6.36 -12.47 -15.13
N ALA A 121 6.13 -13.36 -16.11
CA ALA A 121 5.14 -13.16 -17.16
C ALA A 121 3.71 -13.23 -16.59
N THR A 122 3.45 -14.24 -15.77
CA THR A 122 2.18 -14.42 -15.05
C THR A 122 1.95 -13.27 -14.08
N GLY A 123 2.98 -12.83 -13.35
CA GLY A 123 2.90 -11.69 -12.44
C GLY A 123 2.48 -10.39 -13.15
N ARG A 124 3.08 -10.08 -14.30
CA ARG A 124 2.67 -8.91 -15.12
C ARG A 124 1.23 -9.04 -15.63
N ARG A 125 0.83 -10.25 -16.05
CA ARG A 125 -0.53 -10.54 -16.51
C ARG A 125 -1.55 -10.33 -15.40
N LEU A 126 -1.30 -10.89 -14.22
CA LEU A 126 -2.12 -10.71 -13.01
C LEU A 126 -2.26 -9.23 -12.69
N ARG A 127 -1.14 -8.50 -12.65
CA ARG A 127 -1.16 -7.08 -12.33
C ARG A 127 -2.00 -6.26 -13.31
N ARG A 128 -1.84 -6.50 -14.60
CA ARG A 128 -2.64 -5.82 -15.63
C ARG A 128 -4.14 -6.03 -15.39
N LEU A 129 -4.58 -7.28 -15.21
CA LEU A 129 -5.99 -7.59 -14.97
C LEU A 129 -6.51 -6.96 -13.67
N MET A 130 -5.70 -6.96 -12.61
CA MET A 130 -6.04 -6.29 -11.35
C MET A 130 -6.21 -4.79 -11.54
N ASP A 131 -5.27 -4.14 -12.24
CA ASP A 131 -5.33 -2.71 -12.54
C ASP A 131 -6.57 -2.37 -13.36
N GLU A 132 -6.86 -3.13 -14.43
CA GLU A 132 -8.05 -2.92 -15.24
C GLU A 132 -9.36 -3.09 -14.42
N CYS A 133 -9.48 -4.14 -13.61
CA CYS A 133 -10.67 -4.30 -12.77
C CYS A 133 -10.78 -3.21 -11.69
N ILE A 134 -9.66 -2.74 -11.12
CA ILE A 134 -9.66 -1.61 -10.18
C ILE A 134 -10.16 -0.33 -10.86
N ASP A 135 -9.75 -0.09 -12.11
CA ASP A 135 -10.13 1.09 -12.88
C ASP A 135 -11.60 1.02 -13.36
N ASP A 136 -12.09 -0.17 -13.72
CA ASP A 136 -13.46 -0.39 -14.21
C ASP A 136 -14.52 -0.55 -13.11
N THR A 137 -14.13 -0.85 -11.86
CA THR A 137 -15.08 -0.97 -10.74
C THR A 137 -15.52 0.43 -10.29
N GLU A 138 -16.66 0.89 -10.79
CA GLU A 138 -17.29 2.15 -10.39
C GLU A 138 -17.74 2.08 -8.93
N GLY A 139 -16.98 2.70 -8.03
CA GLY A 139 -17.32 2.66 -6.62
C GLY A 139 -16.23 3.26 -5.76
N SER A 140 -16.16 4.60 -5.72
CA SER A 140 -15.22 5.33 -4.87
C SER A 140 -15.42 5.12 -3.35
N ILE A 141 -16.25 4.17 -2.93
CA ILE A 141 -16.47 3.81 -1.52
C ILE A 141 -15.15 3.41 -0.89
N GLY A 142 -14.31 2.62 -1.57
CA GLY A 142 -12.95 2.31 -1.11
C GLY A 142 -12.16 3.60 -0.85
N ALA A 143 -12.13 4.53 -1.80
CA ALA A 143 -11.45 5.81 -1.60
C ALA A 143 -12.09 6.65 -0.48
N ALA A 144 -13.41 6.62 -0.26
CA ALA A 144 -14.09 7.37 0.80
C ALA A 144 -13.78 6.82 2.20
N VAL A 145 -13.81 5.49 2.35
CA VAL A 145 -13.44 4.73 3.55
C VAL A 145 -11.99 4.99 3.90
N PHE A 146 -11.07 4.78 2.94
CA PHE A 146 -9.65 5.06 3.12
C PHE A 146 -9.38 6.56 3.33
N ARG A 147 -10.10 7.47 2.67
CA ARG A 147 -9.99 8.93 2.93
C ARG A 147 -10.40 9.28 4.35
N LYS A 148 -11.44 8.67 4.92
CA LYS A 148 -11.84 8.91 6.32
C LYS A 148 -10.77 8.36 7.28
N ALA A 149 -10.29 7.15 7.05
CA ALA A 149 -9.24 6.53 7.85
C ALA A 149 -7.93 7.35 7.79
N ILE A 150 -7.51 7.79 6.60
CA ILE A 150 -6.29 8.58 6.38
C ILE A 150 -6.47 10.03 6.79
N ALA A 151 -7.66 10.62 6.69
CA ALA A 151 -7.91 11.96 7.23
C ALA A 151 -7.89 11.95 8.77
N ALA A 152 -8.41 10.89 9.40
CA ALA A 152 -8.28 10.69 10.84
C ALA A 152 -6.80 10.48 11.24
N ALA A 153 -6.06 9.67 10.46
CA ALA A 153 -4.62 9.49 10.59
C ALA A 153 -3.85 10.80 10.48
N ALA A 154 -4.10 11.56 9.42
CA ALA A 154 -3.46 12.83 9.11
C ALA A 154 -3.76 13.86 10.21
N ARG A 155 -5.01 13.98 10.67
CA ARG A 155 -5.35 14.90 11.77
C ARG A 155 -4.64 14.55 13.07
N ALA A 156 -4.44 13.26 13.36
CA ALA A 156 -3.65 12.81 14.51
C ALA A 156 -2.15 13.09 14.34
N SER A 157 -1.63 13.05 13.11
CA SER A 157 -0.21 13.25 12.78
C SER A 157 0.19 14.70 12.42
N VAL A 158 -0.77 15.59 12.16
CA VAL A 158 -0.55 17.02 11.84
C VAL A 158 0.22 17.76 12.95
N ARG A 159 0.21 17.26 14.19
CA ARG A 159 1.01 17.86 15.27
C ARG A 159 2.48 17.45 15.28
N ALA A 160 2.85 16.28 14.76
CA ALA A 160 4.25 15.86 14.68
C ALA A 160 4.44 14.60 13.79
N PRO A 161 4.62 14.77 12.46
CA PRO A 161 4.86 13.65 11.55
C PRO A 161 6.13 12.86 11.89
N ALA A 162 7.17 13.56 12.38
CA ALA A 162 8.42 12.95 12.80
C ALA A 162 8.28 12.15 14.12
N GLU A 163 7.46 12.61 15.07
CA GLU A 163 7.23 11.90 16.33
C GLU A 163 6.38 10.65 16.13
N LEU A 164 5.51 10.60 15.11
CA LEU A 164 4.76 9.38 14.81
C LEU A 164 5.68 8.28 14.26
N ILE A 165 6.69 8.66 13.49
CA ILE A 165 7.73 7.74 12.99
C ILE A 165 8.70 7.37 14.09
N ASP A 166 9.11 8.32 14.93
CA ASP A 166 9.93 8.04 16.11
C ASP A 166 9.16 7.21 17.14
N ALA A 167 7.83 7.33 17.23
CA ALA A 167 6.98 6.50 18.09
C ALA A 167 6.78 5.09 17.54
N VAL A 168 6.56 4.94 16.22
CA VAL A 168 6.39 3.62 15.58
C VAL A 168 7.72 2.88 15.46
N THR A 169 8.82 3.59 15.15
CA THR A 169 10.14 2.99 14.89
C THR A 169 11.13 3.16 16.04
N GLY A 170 10.74 3.81 17.15
CA GLY A 170 11.64 4.14 18.26
C GLY A 170 12.81 5.06 17.86
N GLY A 171 12.66 5.82 16.77
CA GLY A 171 13.71 6.63 16.14
C GLY A 171 14.85 5.83 15.50
N ARG A 172 14.69 4.51 15.37
CA ARG A 172 15.69 3.63 14.73
C ARG A 172 15.72 3.80 13.23
N LEU A 173 14.59 4.04 12.58
CA LEU A 173 14.55 4.24 11.13
C LEU A 173 15.41 5.45 10.73
N ARG A 174 15.28 6.55 11.49
CA ARG A 174 16.11 7.74 11.29
C ARG A 174 17.59 7.44 11.48
N ARG A 175 17.95 6.65 12.51
CA ARG A 175 19.35 6.23 12.75
C ARG A 175 19.89 5.37 11.61
N LEU A 176 19.12 4.39 11.14
CA LEU A 176 19.51 3.49 10.06
C LEU A 176 19.70 4.24 8.74
N LEU A 177 18.77 5.14 8.38
CA LEU A 177 18.89 6.00 7.22
C LEU A 177 20.09 6.95 7.32
N SER A 178 20.37 7.51 8.50
CA SER A 178 21.53 8.38 8.72
C SER A 178 22.87 7.63 8.79
N ALA A 179 22.84 6.34 9.12
CA ALA A 179 24.02 5.49 9.25
C ALA A 179 24.40 4.77 7.94
N GLY A 180 23.64 4.97 6.86
CA GLY A 180 23.84 4.25 5.60
C GLY A 180 23.67 2.74 5.76
N ALA A 181 22.81 2.30 6.68
CA ALA A 181 22.57 0.89 6.95
C ALA A 181 22.03 0.16 5.71
N ASP A 182 22.38 -1.13 5.61
CA ASP A 182 21.94 -1.98 4.50
C ASP A 182 20.41 -1.97 4.38
N GLU A 183 19.96 -1.81 3.14
CA GLU A 183 18.59 -1.61 2.71
C GLU A 183 17.65 -2.73 3.20
N VAL A 184 18.16 -3.96 3.25
CA VAL A 184 17.44 -5.14 3.75
C VAL A 184 17.15 -5.03 5.24
N VAL A 185 18.10 -4.48 6.02
CA VAL A 185 17.98 -4.32 7.48
C VAL A 185 16.95 -3.25 7.82
N ALA A 186 16.91 -2.16 7.06
CA ALA A 186 15.91 -1.10 7.24
C ALA A 186 14.47 -1.62 7.02
N VAL A 187 14.26 -2.47 6.01
CA VAL A 187 12.93 -3.05 5.72
C VAL A 187 12.50 -4.03 6.81
N ALA A 188 13.39 -4.91 7.27
CA ALA A 188 13.09 -5.85 8.34
C ALA A 188 12.68 -5.11 9.63
N GLU A 189 13.36 -4.02 9.97
CA GLU A 189 13.02 -3.20 11.15
C GLU A 189 11.64 -2.54 11.02
N ILE A 190 11.25 -2.08 9.82
CA ILE A 190 9.93 -1.50 9.56
C ILE A 190 8.85 -2.55 9.66
N ASP A 191 9.08 -3.73 9.09
CA ASP A 191 8.15 -4.85 9.17
C ASP A 191 7.95 -5.27 10.63
N SER A 192 9.03 -5.39 11.41
CA SER A 192 8.95 -5.63 12.85
C SER A 192 8.30 -4.48 13.62
N ALA A 193 8.44 -3.24 13.18
CA ALA A 193 7.76 -2.09 13.79
C ALA A 193 6.25 -2.10 13.51
N ILE A 194 5.84 -2.45 12.28
CA ILE A 194 4.43 -2.63 11.92
C ILE A 194 3.84 -3.77 12.75
N GLU A 195 4.51 -4.91 12.86
CA GLU A 195 4.06 -6.04 13.67
C GLU A 195 3.90 -5.65 15.15
N ARG A 196 4.91 -5.02 15.75
CA ARG A 196 4.81 -4.50 17.12
C ARG A 196 3.63 -3.54 17.31
N SER A 197 3.42 -2.62 16.36
CA SER A 197 2.31 -1.67 16.42
C SER A 197 0.93 -2.30 16.23
N MET A 198 0.87 -3.50 15.64
CA MET A 198 -0.35 -4.29 15.49
C MET A 198 -0.64 -5.14 16.72
N ASP A 199 0.40 -5.65 17.37
CA ASP A 199 0.30 -6.42 18.63
C ASP A 199 -0.12 -5.52 19.80
N GLU A 200 0.25 -4.25 19.75
CA GLU A 200 -0.32 -3.23 20.64
C GLU A 200 -1.79 -3.03 20.29
N GLU A 201 -2.68 -3.60 21.10
CA GLU A 201 -4.13 -3.59 20.87
C GLU A 201 -4.73 -2.17 20.80
N ALA A 202 -4.04 -1.19 21.41
CA ALA A 202 -4.33 0.24 21.37
C ALA A 202 -3.40 1.04 20.42
N GLY A 203 -2.63 0.37 19.58
CA GLY A 203 -1.77 0.98 18.57
C GLY A 203 -2.57 1.76 17.53
N PHE A 204 -1.99 2.86 17.03
CA PHE A 204 -2.65 3.70 16.03
C PHE A 204 -2.96 2.93 14.74
N LEU A 205 -2.00 2.13 14.24
CA LEU A 205 -2.16 1.31 13.03
C LEU A 205 -3.20 0.21 13.24
N ALA A 206 -3.21 -0.45 14.42
CA ALA A 206 -4.22 -1.43 14.78
C ALA A 206 -5.64 -0.83 14.74
N ARG A 207 -5.84 0.37 15.30
CA ARG A 207 -7.14 1.07 15.24
C ARG A 207 -7.55 1.44 13.82
N ALA A 208 -6.63 1.98 13.02
CA ALA A 208 -6.90 2.36 11.64
C ALA A 208 -7.26 1.13 10.79
N ALA A 209 -6.50 0.04 10.94
CA ALA A 209 -6.77 -1.23 10.29
C ALA A 209 -8.14 -1.79 10.70
N ARG A 210 -8.46 -1.84 11.99
CA ARG A 210 -9.79 -2.28 12.47
C ARG A 210 -10.92 -1.42 11.96
N ALA A 211 -10.73 -0.11 11.84
CA ALA A 211 -11.77 0.78 11.31
C ALA A 211 -12.02 0.52 9.82
N VAL A 212 -10.96 0.25 9.05
CA VAL A 212 -11.09 -0.18 7.65
C VAL A 212 -11.72 -1.56 7.57
N ASP A 213 -11.22 -2.54 8.32
CA ASP A 213 -11.77 -3.90 8.37
C ASP A 213 -13.25 -3.87 8.76
N ALA A 214 -13.65 -3.12 9.79
CA ALA A 214 -15.05 -2.99 10.20
C ALA A 214 -15.95 -2.35 9.12
N GLN A 215 -15.41 -1.41 8.34
CA GLN A 215 -16.16 -0.83 7.21
C GLN A 215 -16.23 -1.77 6.02
N LEU A 216 -15.21 -2.61 5.82
CA LEU A 216 -15.19 -3.61 4.75
C LEU A 216 -15.97 -4.88 5.11
N SER A 217 -16.11 -5.19 6.40
CA SER A 217 -16.84 -6.33 6.95
C SER A 217 -18.28 -6.01 7.33
N ALA A 218 -18.73 -4.76 7.17
CA ALA A 218 -20.15 -4.47 7.16
C ALA A 218 -20.78 -5.26 6.00
N GLU A 219 -21.79 -6.07 6.31
CA GLU A 219 -22.45 -6.97 5.35
C GLU A 219 -22.79 -6.25 4.04
N ASP A 220 -22.51 -6.91 2.91
CA ASP A 220 -22.53 -6.40 1.53
C ASP A 220 -21.56 -5.25 1.26
N ASN A 221 -20.31 -5.59 0.91
CA ASN A 221 -19.37 -4.63 0.33
C ASN A 221 -19.36 -4.78 -1.21
N PRO A 222 -20.30 -4.11 -1.92
CA PRO A 222 -20.46 -4.29 -3.36
C PRO A 222 -19.17 -3.97 -4.12
N TYR A 223 -18.33 -3.07 -3.60
CA TYR A 223 -17.05 -2.78 -4.23
C TYR A 223 -16.12 -3.99 -4.28
N LEU A 224 -15.98 -4.75 -3.18
CA LEU A 224 -15.11 -5.92 -3.16
C LEU A 224 -15.72 -7.07 -3.96
N ASP A 225 -17.03 -7.25 -3.88
CA ASP A 225 -17.74 -8.29 -4.62
C ASP A 225 -17.65 -8.06 -6.13
N ASP A 226 -17.86 -6.83 -6.59
CA ASP A 226 -17.72 -6.44 -8.00
C ASP A 226 -16.27 -6.59 -8.47
N LEU A 227 -15.31 -6.16 -7.64
CA LEU A 227 -13.88 -6.23 -7.96
C LEU A 227 -13.42 -7.69 -8.12
N VAL A 228 -13.79 -8.57 -7.18
CA VAL A 228 -13.47 -10.00 -7.23
C VAL A 228 -14.17 -10.67 -8.42
N THR A 229 -15.45 -10.36 -8.65
CA THR A 229 -16.22 -10.91 -9.77
C THR A 229 -15.64 -10.50 -11.12
N CYS A 230 -15.28 -9.22 -11.29
CA CYS A 230 -14.58 -8.73 -12.47
C CYS A 230 -13.30 -9.52 -12.72
N PHE A 231 -12.46 -9.62 -11.68
CA PHE A 231 -11.15 -10.27 -11.79
C PHE A 231 -11.28 -11.76 -12.12
N GLU A 232 -12.17 -12.49 -11.44
CA GLU A 232 -12.44 -13.91 -11.73
C GLU A 232 -12.88 -14.12 -13.18
N SER A 233 -13.82 -13.30 -13.65
CA SER A 233 -14.37 -13.39 -15.01
C SER A 233 -13.26 -13.23 -16.05
N ARG A 234 -12.45 -12.18 -15.92
CA ARG A 234 -11.34 -11.92 -16.86
C ARG A 234 -10.28 -13.00 -16.79
N TRP A 235 -9.87 -13.42 -15.59
CA TRP A 235 -8.87 -14.47 -15.43
C TRP A 235 -9.31 -15.77 -16.11
N ARG A 236 -10.57 -16.19 -15.91
CA ARG A 236 -11.12 -17.41 -16.54
C ARG A 236 -11.19 -17.29 -18.06
N GLN A 237 -11.59 -16.15 -18.60
CA GLN A 237 -11.57 -15.92 -20.05
C GLN A 237 -10.15 -16.03 -20.59
N GLU A 238 -9.18 -15.44 -19.91
CA GLU A 238 -7.80 -15.41 -20.34
C GLU A 238 -7.11 -16.79 -20.27
N VAL A 239 -7.43 -17.62 -19.28
CA VAL A 239 -6.88 -18.99 -19.16
C VAL A 239 -7.65 -19.99 -20.04
N GLY A 240 -8.96 -19.79 -20.25
CA GLY A 240 -9.77 -20.65 -21.13
C GLY A 240 -9.43 -20.52 -22.62
N HIS A 241 -8.67 -19.50 -23.01
CA HIS A 241 -8.18 -19.29 -24.38
C HIS A 241 -6.70 -19.67 -24.59
N ALA A 242 -6.00 -20.12 -23.54
CA ALA A 242 -4.59 -20.55 -23.59
C ALA A 242 -4.48 -22.08 -23.66
#